data_AF-A0A0X3PGV4-F1
#
_entry.id   AF-A0A0X3PGV4-F1
#
_cell.length_a   1.000
_cell.length_b   1.000
_cell.length_c   1.000
_cell.angle_alpha   90.00
_cell.angle_beta   90.00
_cell.angle_gamma   90.00
#
_symmetry.space_group_name_H-M   'P 1'
#
loop_
_entity.id
_entity.type
_entity.pdbx_description
1 polymer ?
#
loop_
_entity_poly.entity_id
_entity_poly.type
_entity_poly.pdbx_seq_one_letter_code
_entity_poly.pdbx_strand_id
1 'polypeptide(L)'
;MESSNEAVNPASAGVPATNGLLCPSCGRVCRSSAGLKLHLRVCQPDCVLPPSSSVTTSEPHQSSSGNYVCDQCPRSFSSLRGRSQHMKSAHPAAYFSERGRLAPSRANWTAQEDALLRRCAVAVVQTTGPLALRVLAREVGVKFPTRSFEA
;
A
#
# COMPACT_ATOMS: atom_id res chain seq x y z
N MET A 1 -1.70 -47.74 -46.05
CA MET A 1 -2.64 -46.63 -46.27
C MET A 1 -3.56 -46.56 -45.04
N GLU A 2 -3.02 -46.45 -43.82
CA GLU A 2 -2.49 -45.21 -43.21
C GLU A 2 -3.51 -44.07 -43.23
N SER A 3 -4.27 -43.95 -42.14
CA SER A 3 -4.45 -42.70 -41.39
C SER A 3 -5.50 -42.94 -40.31
N SER A 4 -5.10 -42.98 -39.03
CA SER A 4 -5.12 -41.82 -38.11
C SER A 4 -6.46 -41.86 -37.33
N ASN A 5 -6.56 -41.67 -36.02
CA ASN A 5 -5.65 -41.23 -34.98
C ASN A 5 -6.46 -41.16 -33.66
N GLU A 6 -5.90 -41.74 -32.61
CA GLU A 6 -5.81 -41.24 -31.24
C GLU A 6 -7.07 -40.83 -30.46
N ALA A 7 -7.37 -41.67 -29.47
CA ALA A 7 -8.05 -41.29 -28.24
C ALA A 7 -7.21 -40.30 -27.43
N VAL A 8 -7.70 -39.08 -27.22
CA VAL A 8 -7.25 -38.22 -26.11
C VAL A 8 -8.41 -37.36 -25.57
N ASN A 9 -8.92 -37.76 -24.41
CA ASN A 9 -9.50 -36.89 -23.38
C ASN A 9 -9.50 -37.73 -22.08
N PRO A 10 -9.14 -37.18 -20.90
CA PRO A 10 -9.37 -35.80 -20.49
C PRO A 10 -8.11 -35.11 -19.94
N ALA A 11 -7.77 -33.94 -20.48
CA ALA A 11 -6.91 -33.01 -19.76
C ALA A 11 -7.76 -32.25 -18.73
N SER A 12 -7.95 -32.89 -17.57
CA SER A 12 -8.11 -32.17 -16.32
C SER A 12 -6.87 -31.32 -16.09
N ALA A 13 -7.01 -30.00 -16.18
CA ALA A 13 -6.00 -29.07 -15.68
C ALA A 13 -6.68 -27.82 -15.12
N GLY A 14 -7.00 -27.91 -13.83
CA GLY A 14 -6.82 -26.80 -12.90
C GLY A 14 -7.80 -25.64 -12.99
N VAL A 15 -9.03 -25.85 -12.52
CA VAL A 15 -9.75 -24.74 -11.87
C VAL A 15 -9.00 -24.44 -10.56
N PRO A 16 -8.41 -23.26 -10.36
CA PRO A 16 -8.01 -22.88 -9.01
C PRO A 16 -9.31 -22.72 -8.22
N ALA A 17 -9.50 -23.59 -7.23
CA ALA A 17 -10.45 -23.37 -6.16
C ALA A 17 -10.02 -22.09 -5.42
N THR A 18 -10.40 -20.94 -5.97
CA THR A 18 -10.28 -19.68 -5.26
C THR A 18 -11.39 -19.71 -4.21
N ASN A 19 -11.02 -20.01 -2.96
CA ASN A 19 -11.87 -19.88 -1.79
C ASN A 19 -12.21 -18.40 -1.55
N GLY A 20 -12.96 -17.81 -2.48
CA GLY A 20 -13.49 -16.47 -2.37
C GLY A 20 -14.95 -16.52 -1.94
N LEU A 21 -15.34 -15.56 -1.12
CA LEU A 21 -16.70 -15.43 -0.62
C LEU A 21 -17.51 -14.58 -1.60
N LEU A 22 -18.60 -15.14 -2.11
CA LEU A 22 -19.47 -14.49 -3.09
C LEU A 22 -20.39 -13.48 -2.42
N CYS A 23 -20.58 -12.33 -3.06
CA CYS A 23 -21.65 -11.41 -2.68
C CYS A 23 -23.00 -11.94 -3.18
N PRO A 24 -24.01 -12.11 -2.30
CA PRO A 24 -25.33 -12.60 -2.71
C PRO A 24 -26.09 -11.61 -3.60
N SER A 25 -25.76 -10.32 -3.55
CA SER A 25 -26.47 -9.27 -4.30
C SER A 25 -25.89 -9.00 -5.68
N CYS A 26 -24.60 -9.25 -5.91
CA CYS A 26 -23.95 -8.96 -7.19
C CYS A 26 -23.03 -10.06 -7.75
N GLY A 27 -22.92 -11.19 -7.06
CA GLY A 27 -22.08 -12.31 -7.48
C GLY A 27 -20.56 -12.05 -7.41
N ARG A 28 -20.11 -10.88 -6.92
CA ARG A 28 -18.68 -10.56 -6.83
C ARG A 28 -17.96 -11.47 -5.84
N VAL A 29 -16.90 -12.13 -6.31
CA VAL A 29 -15.98 -12.94 -5.49
C VAL A 29 -15.07 -12.02 -4.66
N CYS A 30 -15.17 -12.11 -3.34
CA CYS A 30 -14.30 -11.40 -2.41
C CYS A 30 -13.23 -12.33 -1.85
N ARG A 31 -11.99 -11.84 -1.73
CA ARG A 31 -10.84 -12.65 -1.27
C ARG A 31 -10.86 -12.97 0.24
N SER A 32 -11.78 -12.38 1.01
CA SER A 32 -11.92 -12.61 2.45
C SER A 32 -13.30 -12.16 2.96
N SER A 33 -13.66 -12.61 4.16
CA SER A 33 -14.92 -12.23 4.84
C SER A 33 -14.96 -10.76 5.21
N ALA A 34 -13.82 -10.19 5.63
CA ALA A 34 -13.68 -8.76 5.87
C ALA A 34 -13.89 -7.95 4.58
N GLY A 35 -13.37 -8.43 3.44
CA GLY A 35 -13.58 -7.81 2.13
C GLY A 35 -15.05 -7.84 1.69
N LEU A 36 -15.72 -8.98 1.89
CA LEU A 36 -17.15 -9.10 1.60
C LEU A 36 -17.99 -8.16 2.48
N LYS A 37 -17.69 -8.06 3.78
CA LYS A 37 -18.40 -7.16 4.70
C LYS A 37 -18.25 -5.69 4.32
N LEU A 38 -17.05 -5.28 3.90
CA LEU A 38 -16.83 -3.93 3.38
C LEU A 38 -17.61 -3.71 2.07
N HIS A 39 -17.60 -4.70 1.19
CA HIS A 39 -18.30 -4.65 -0.09
C HIS A 39 -19.82 -4.52 0.09
N LEU A 40 -20.43 -5.26 1.01
CA LEU A 40 -21.87 -5.17 1.30
C LEU A 40 -22.32 -3.78 1.77
N ARG A 41 -21.43 -2.96 2.35
CA ARG A 41 -21.76 -1.58 2.75
C ARG A 41 -21.95 -0.63 1.57
N VAL A 42 -21.40 -0.97 0.41
CA VAL A 42 -21.39 -0.12 -0.79
C VAL A 42 -22.13 -0.81 -1.96
N CYS A 43 -22.35 -2.13 -1.87
CA CYS A 43 -23.09 -2.90 -2.86
C CYS A 43 -24.56 -2.50 -2.83
N GLN A 44 -25.01 -1.79 -3.87
CA GLN A 44 -26.42 -1.48 -4.08
C GLN A 44 -27.17 -2.69 -4.68
N PRO A 45 -28.50 -2.79 -4.46
CA PRO A 45 -29.31 -3.92 -4.93
C PRO A 45 -29.37 -4.10 -6.45
N ASP A 46 -29.03 -3.08 -7.25
CA ASP A 46 -29.06 -3.12 -8.73
C ASP A 46 -27.75 -3.57 -9.40
N CYS A 47 -26.84 -4.20 -8.67
CA CYS A 47 -25.63 -4.77 -9.25
C CYS A 47 -25.88 -6.15 -9.89
N VAL A 48 -26.88 -6.25 -10.78
CA VAL A 48 -27.06 -7.42 -11.62
C VAL A 48 -26.03 -7.36 -12.74
N LEU A 49 -25.11 -8.33 -12.76
CA LEU A 49 -24.19 -8.54 -13.88
C LEU A 49 -25.03 -8.77 -15.16
N PRO A 50 -24.89 -7.97 -16.23
CA PRO A 50 -25.35 -8.43 -17.52
C PRO A 50 -24.41 -9.55 -18.02
N PRO A 51 -24.94 -10.62 -18.64
CA PRO A 51 -24.11 -11.61 -19.30
C PRO A 51 -23.33 -10.95 -20.44
N SER A 52 -22.05 -11.29 -20.56
CA SER A 52 -21.13 -10.82 -21.60
C SER A 52 -21.80 -10.78 -22.98
N SER A 53 -21.93 -9.58 -23.54
CA SER A 53 -22.05 -9.35 -24.98
C SER A 53 -21.59 -7.92 -25.30
N SER A 54 -20.57 -7.86 -26.14
CA SER A 54 -19.93 -6.68 -26.71
C SER A 54 -20.89 -5.78 -27.47
N VAL A 55 -20.99 -4.48 -27.11
CA VAL A 55 -21.28 -3.38 -28.05
C VAL A 55 -20.62 -2.08 -27.57
N THR A 56 -19.87 -1.50 -28.49
CA THR A 56 -19.25 -0.18 -28.51
C THR A 56 -20.29 0.94 -28.45
N THR A 57 -20.31 1.76 -27.40
CA THR A 57 -20.66 3.20 -27.51
C THR A 57 -20.16 3.93 -26.26
N SER A 58 -18.94 4.45 -26.30
CA SER A 58 -18.42 5.34 -25.28
C SER A 58 -18.81 6.78 -25.63
N GLU A 59 -20.03 7.17 -25.28
CA GLU A 59 -20.36 8.57 -25.02
C GLU A 59 -19.96 8.89 -23.58
N PRO A 60 -19.25 10.00 -23.30
CA PRO A 60 -18.70 10.26 -21.99
C PRO A 60 -19.82 10.69 -21.03
N HIS A 61 -20.25 9.77 -20.18
CA HIS A 61 -20.89 10.11 -18.91
C HIS A 61 -19.93 11.00 -18.12
N GLN A 62 -20.16 12.32 -18.19
CA GLN A 62 -19.56 13.31 -17.31
C GLN A 62 -20.03 13.03 -15.88
N SER A 63 -19.33 12.11 -15.23
CA SER A 63 -19.45 11.90 -13.79
C SER A 63 -18.74 13.06 -13.12
N SER A 64 -19.49 14.13 -12.84
CA SER A 64 -19.09 15.22 -11.98
C SER A 64 -18.97 14.70 -10.54
N SER A 65 -17.86 14.02 -10.26
CA SER A 65 -17.48 13.56 -8.94
C SER A 65 -15.96 13.68 -8.82
N GLY A 66 -15.51 14.90 -8.52
CA GLY A 66 -14.15 15.19 -8.04
C GLY A 66 -13.02 14.67 -8.92
N ASN A 67 -12.86 15.24 -10.12
CA ASN A 67 -11.66 15.00 -10.92
C ASN A 67 -10.42 15.52 -10.16
N TYR A 68 -9.44 14.65 -9.93
CA TYR A 68 -8.17 15.04 -9.33
C TYR A 68 -7.28 15.64 -10.43
N VAL A 69 -7.30 16.97 -10.56
CA VAL A 69 -6.58 17.72 -11.60
C VAL A 69 -5.10 17.88 -11.22
N CYS A 70 -4.21 17.78 -12.21
CA CYS A 70 -2.79 18.11 -12.05
C CYS A 70 -2.58 19.63 -12.04
N ASP A 71 -1.72 20.13 -11.15
CA ASP A 71 -1.44 21.57 -11.04
C ASP A 71 -0.42 22.06 -12.07
N GLN A 72 0.22 21.13 -12.79
CA GLN A 72 1.32 21.39 -13.74
C GLN A 72 0.91 21.14 -15.20
N CYS A 73 -0.24 20.51 -15.44
CA CYS A 73 -0.75 20.22 -16.78
C CYS A 73 -2.28 20.01 -16.76
N PRO A 74 -2.99 20.09 -17.90
CA PRO A 74 -4.45 20.02 -17.94
C PRO A 74 -5.03 18.60 -17.73
N ARG A 75 -4.22 17.63 -17.28
CA ARG A 75 -4.68 16.24 -17.07
C ARG A 75 -5.49 16.13 -15.79
N SER A 76 -6.60 15.40 -15.90
CA SER A 76 -7.45 15.00 -14.78
C SER A 76 -7.43 13.49 -14.59
N PHE A 77 -7.64 13.07 -13.34
CA PHE A 77 -7.66 11.67 -12.96
C PHE A 77 -8.91 11.37 -12.13
N SER A 78 -9.45 10.17 -12.29
CA SER A 78 -10.59 9.68 -11.50
C SER A 78 -10.23 9.31 -10.05
N SER A 79 -8.93 9.35 -9.70
CA SER A 79 -8.46 9.05 -8.35
C SER A 79 -7.23 9.87 -7.95
N LEU A 80 -7.11 10.15 -6.65
CA LEU A 80 -5.94 10.82 -6.06
C LEU A 80 -4.65 10.04 -6.32
N ARG A 81 -4.72 8.70 -6.27
CA ARG A 81 -3.59 7.81 -6.56
C ARG A 81 -3.11 7.99 -8.01
N GLY A 82 -4.02 8.08 -8.96
CA GLY A 82 -3.71 8.34 -10.37
C GLY A 82 -2.98 9.69 -10.55
N ARG A 83 -3.53 10.76 -9.97
CA ARG A 83 -2.86 12.08 -9.97
C ARG A 83 -1.48 12.02 -9.33
N SER A 84 -1.34 11.37 -8.17
CA SER A 84 -0.06 11.28 -7.45
C SER A 84 0.99 10.50 -8.25
N GLN A 85 0.61 9.42 -8.93
CA GLN A 85 1.53 8.66 -9.78
C GLN A 85 1.97 9.50 -10.98
N HIS A 86 1.03 10.20 -11.61
CA HIS A 86 1.32 11.12 -12.69
C HIS A 86 2.26 12.26 -12.26
N MET A 87 2.01 12.90 -11.12
CA MET A 87 2.89 13.94 -10.59
C MET A 87 4.30 13.40 -10.37
N LYS A 88 4.44 12.17 -9.84
CA LYS A 88 5.74 11.54 -9.63
C LYS A 88 6.51 11.27 -10.94
N SER A 89 5.82 10.88 -12.02
CA SER A 89 6.47 10.52 -13.28
C SER A 89 6.65 11.70 -14.25
N ALA A 90 5.63 12.53 -14.42
CA ALA A 90 5.61 13.63 -15.38
C ALA A 90 6.10 14.96 -14.79
N HIS A 91 5.94 15.16 -13.49
CA HIS A 91 6.32 16.41 -12.80
C HIS A 91 7.17 16.13 -11.54
N PRO A 92 8.26 15.35 -11.64
CA PRO A 92 9.03 14.91 -10.46
C PRO A 92 9.54 16.10 -9.63
N ALA A 93 10.04 17.16 -10.27
CA ALA A 93 10.52 18.35 -9.57
C ALA A 93 9.41 19.03 -8.73
N ALA A 94 8.21 19.18 -9.30
CA ALA A 94 7.05 19.73 -8.58
C ALA A 94 6.57 18.78 -7.47
N TYR A 95 6.51 17.48 -7.76
CA TYR A 95 6.07 16.46 -6.80
C TYR A 95 6.98 16.36 -5.56
N PHE A 96 8.31 16.44 -5.76
CA PHE A 96 9.27 16.35 -4.66
C PHE A 96 9.50 17.68 -3.93
N SER A 97 9.28 18.82 -4.58
CA SER A 97 9.34 20.13 -3.91
C SER A 97 8.15 20.36 -2.99
N GLU A 98 6.94 19.95 -3.39
CA GLU A 98 5.74 20.04 -2.57
C GLU A 98 5.77 19.06 -1.38
N ARG A 99 6.40 17.88 -1.56
CA ARG A 99 6.65 16.90 -0.49
C ARG A 99 7.95 17.18 0.25
N GLY A 100 8.16 18.44 0.62
CA GLY A 100 9.31 18.90 1.40
C GLY A 100 9.68 17.90 2.50
N ARG A 101 11.00 17.70 2.69
CA ARG A 101 11.62 16.69 3.56
C ARG A 101 10.71 16.31 4.72
N LEU A 102 10.13 15.11 4.65
CA LEU A 102 9.39 14.53 5.77
C LEU A 102 10.23 14.76 7.03
N ALA A 103 9.61 15.34 8.06
CA ALA A 103 10.29 15.59 9.33
C ALA A 103 11.08 14.33 9.71
N PRO A 104 12.36 14.46 10.10
CA PRO A 104 13.19 13.30 10.43
C PRO A 104 12.41 12.38 11.38
N SER A 105 12.25 11.12 10.96
CA SER A 105 11.48 10.17 11.74
C SER A 105 12.09 10.09 13.15
N ARG A 106 11.26 10.32 14.17
CA ARG A 106 11.66 10.16 15.57
C ARG A 106 12.07 8.72 15.90
N ALA A 107 11.66 7.76 15.07
CA ALA A 107 12.03 6.35 15.19
C ALA A 107 13.26 5.95 14.36
N ASN A 108 13.71 6.76 13.41
CA ASN A 108 14.87 6.44 12.57
C ASN A 108 16.13 7.11 13.12
N TRP A 109 17.11 6.29 13.51
CA TRP A 109 18.43 6.73 13.97
C TRP A 109 19.32 6.98 12.75
N THR A 110 19.95 8.14 12.69
CA THR A 110 21.01 8.39 11.71
C THR A 110 22.26 7.57 12.06
N ALA A 111 23.12 7.31 11.08
CA ALA A 111 24.38 6.59 11.30
C ALA A 111 25.26 7.26 12.37
N GLN A 112 25.24 8.60 12.42
CA GLN A 112 25.97 9.36 13.44
C GLN A 112 25.38 9.16 14.83
N GLU A 113 24.06 9.20 14.98
CA GLU A 113 23.39 8.97 16.26
C GLU A 113 23.58 7.52 16.73
N ASP A 114 23.51 6.52 15.83
CA ASP A 114 23.79 5.11 16.16
C ASP A 114 25.23 4.92 16.65
N ALA A 115 26.21 5.53 15.99
CA ALA A 115 27.59 5.45 16.42
C ALA A 115 27.83 6.09 17.80
N LEU A 116 27.13 7.18 18.10
CA LEU A 116 27.18 7.83 19.42
C LEU A 116 26.50 6.95 20.48
N LEU A 117 25.34 6.36 20.18
CA LEU A 117 24.64 5.44 21.08
C LEU A 117 25.52 4.24 21.45
N ARG A 118 26.16 3.59 20.47
CA ARG A 118 27.10 2.48 20.70
C ARG A 118 28.26 2.88 21.59
N ARG A 119 28.82 4.07 21.35
CA ARG A 119 29.95 4.58 22.14
C ARG A 119 29.56 4.83 23.60
N CYS A 120 28.39 5.44 23.82
CA CYS A 120 27.82 5.61 25.15
C CYS A 120 27.58 4.26 25.85
N ALA A 121 27.02 3.26 25.14
CA ALA A 121 26.80 1.93 25.69
C ALA A 121 28.10 1.25 26.13
N VAL A 122 29.15 1.30 25.28
CA VAL A 122 30.47 0.74 25.62
C VAL A 122 31.06 1.42 26.85
N ALA A 123 31.03 2.76 26.92
CA ALA A 123 31.58 3.50 28.05
C ALA A 123 30.85 3.19 29.37
N VAL A 124 29.52 3.07 29.35
CA VAL A 124 28.73 2.73 30.53
C VAL A 124 29.01 1.30 31.01
N VAL A 125 29.12 0.33 30.08
CA VAL A 125 29.46 -1.06 30.43
C VAL A 125 30.87 -1.16 31.02
N GLN A 126 31.83 -0.40 30.52
CA GLN A 126 33.21 -0.38 31.04
C GLN A 126 33.32 0.23 32.43
N THR A 127 32.50 1.25 32.74
CA THR A 127 32.58 1.99 34.01
C THR A 127 31.72 1.38 35.12
N THR A 128 30.51 0.93 34.76
CA THR A 128 29.47 0.53 35.72
C THR A 128 29.18 -0.97 35.65
N GLY A 129 29.72 -1.67 34.65
CA GLY A 129 29.52 -3.11 34.44
C GLY A 129 28.30 -3.43 33.55
N PRO A 130 28.11 -4.72 33.21
CA PRO A 130 27.15 -5.18 32.21
C PRO A 130 25.66 -5.02 32.59
N LEU A 131 25.35 -4.74 33.87
CA LEU A 131 23.98 -4.56 34.37
C LEU A 131 23.54 -3.10 34.48
N ALA A 132 24.33 -2.16 33.95
CA ALA A 132 24.12 -0.71 34.05
C ALA A 132 23.04 -0.15 33.11
N LEU A 133 21.99 -0.91 32.81
CA LEU A 133 20.93 -0.53 31.86
C LEU A 133 20.23 0.77 32.27
N ARG A 134 20.00 1.00 33.57
CA ARG A 134 19.38 2.23 34.08
C ARG A 134 20.29 3.45 33.90
N VAL A 135 21.60 3.29 34.03
CA VAL A 135 22.58 4.36 33.83
C VAL A 135 22.68 4.69 32.35
N LEU A 136 22.72 3.66 31.49
CA LEU A 136 22.71 3.83 30.05
C LEU A 136 21.44 4.55 29.57
N ALA A 137 20.26 4.16 30.05
CA ALA A 137 19.00 4.79 29.68
C ALA A 137 18.97 6.29 30.05
N ARG A 138 19.50 6.66 31.23
CA ARG A 138 19.63 8.06 31.64
C ARG A 138 20.57 8.84 30.74
N GLU A 139 21.76 8.30 30.47
CA GLU A 139 22.76 8.95 29.61
C GLU A 139 22.22 9.17 28.19
N VAL A 140 21.52 8.16 27.64
CA VAL A 140 20.88 8.26 26.32
C VAL A 140 19.77 9.30 26.32
N GLY A 141 18.95 9.39 27.37
CA GLY A 141 17.94 10.44 27.50
C GLY A 141 18.53 11.86 27.57
N VAL A 142 19.69 12.02 28.20
CA VAL A 142 20.42 13.32 28.24
C VAL A 142 21.02 13.66 26.88
N LYS A 143 21.64 12.69 26.19
CA LYS A 143 22.27 12.91 24.88
C LYS A 143 21.27 13.06 23.74
N PHE A 144 20.10 12.43 23.85
CA PHE A 144 19.07 12.37 22.82
C PHE A 144 17.67 12.70 23.38
N PRO A 145 17.43 13.95 23.81
CA PRO A 145 16.20 14.34 24.52
C PRO A 145 14.93 14.19 23.66
N THR A 146 15.06 14.24 22.33
CA THR A 146 13.95 14.08 21.39
C THR A 146 13.62 12.61 21.07
N ARG A 147 14.46 11.67 21.55
CA ARG A 147 14.36 10.22 21.33
C ARG A 147 13.82 9.47 22.55
N SER A 148 13.72 10.11 23.72
CA SER A 148 13.14 9.53 24.94
C SER A 148 11.66 9.21 24.75
N PHE A 149 11.26 8.00 25.13
CA PHE A 149 9.86 7.55 25.14
C PHE A 149 9.17 8.01 26.43
N GLU A 150 8.94 9.30 26.57
CA GLU A 150 8.01 9.84 27.57
C GLU A 150 7.01 10.74 26.84
N ALA A 151 5.90 10.12 26.41
CA ALA A 151 4.64 10.74 26.03
C ALA A 151 3.50 9.75 26.33
#